data_AF-A0A3A4X4D7-F1
#
_entry.id   AF-A0A3A4X4D7-F1
#
_cell.length_a   1.000
_cell.length_b   1.000
_cell.length_c   1.000
_cell.angle_alpha   90.00
_cell.angle_beta   90.00
_cell.angle_gamma   90.00
#
_symmetry.space_group_name_H-M   'P 1'
#
loop_
_entity.id
_entity.type
_entity.pdbx_description
1 polymer ?
#
loop_
_entity_poly.entity_id
_entity_poly.type
_entity_poly.pdbx_seq_one_letter_code
_entity_poly.pdbx_strand_id
1 'polypeptide(L)'
;MAILKLLSWDDSIERRGKDAADPFVIIKNYIAAGNMDRFFEEADILKEEGSDYDRSSARFLGREMARIAGQATKAKLAGILEREAASSQGRQIAMDVWRRDTFQNESYEQIVVYFNALLRGLLD
;
A
#
# COMPACT_ATOMS: atom_id res chain seq x y z
N MET A 1 -0.34 -7.72 9.55
CA MET A 1 -0.33 -6.32 10.04
C MET A 1 -0.92 -5.36 9.01
N ALA A 2 -0.40 -5.30 7.77
CA ALA A 2 -0.87 -4.38 6.72
C ALA A 2 -2.39 -4.46 6.43
N ILE A 3 -2.94 -5.67 6.28
CA ILE A 3 -4.39 -5.89 6.06
C ILE A 3 -5.23 -5.22 7.16
N LEU A 4 -4.89 -5.47 8.43
CA LEU A 4 -5.64 -4.91 9.56
C LEU A 4 -5.52 -3.39 9.60
N LYS A 5 -4.34 -2.82 9.30
CA LYS A 5 -4.15 -1.36 9.27
C LYS A 5 -5.01 -0.70 8.19
N LEU A 6 -5.09 -1.28 6.99
CA LEU A 6 -5.96 -0.79 5.91
C LEU A 6 -7.44 -0.89 6.27
N LEU A 7 -7.85 -2.02 6.87
CA LEU A 7 -9.23 -2.19 7.31
C LEU A 7 -9.60 -1.23 8.44
N SER A 8 -8.71 -1.02 9.42
CA SER A 8 -8.94 -0.08 10.53
C SER A 8 -9.01 1.37 10.06
N TRP A 9 -8.18 1.74 9.07
CA TRP A 9 -8.26 3.05 8.43
C TRP A 9 -9.62 3.24 7.73
N ASP A 10 -10.08 2.25 6.95
CA ASP A 10 -11.38 2.35 6.26
C ASP A 10 -12.56 2.45 7.26
N ASP A 11 -12.50 1.73 8.37
CA ASP A 11 -13.61 1.59 9.33
C ASP A 11 -13.84 2.84 10.20
N SER A 12 -12.84 3.70 10.42
CA SER A 12 -12.95 4.80 11.40
C SER A 12 -12.47 6.15 10.87
N ILE A 13 -13.41 6.97 10.37
CA ILE A 13 -13.16 8.34 9.89
C ILE A 13 -12.44 9.20 10.96
N GLU A 14 -12.76 9.02 12.24
CA GLU A 14 -12.14 9.77 13.35
C GLU A 14 -10.67 9.37 13.61
N ARG A 15 -10.27 8.15 13.26
CA ARG A 15 -8.90 7.64 13.44
C ARG A 15 -8.06 7.65 12.17
N ARG A 16 -8.69 7.80 11.00
CA ARG A 16 -8.04 7.81 9.66
C ARG A 16 -6.75 8.61 9.63
N GLY A 17 -6.79 9.85 10.12
CA GLY A 17 -5.61 10.70 10.13
C GLY A 17 -4.45 10.15 10.95
N LYS A 18 -4.67 9.47 12.08
CA LYS A 18 -3.62 8.88 12.94
C LYS A 18 -3.06 7.59 12.37
N ASP A 19 -3.93 6.78 11.79
CA ASP A 19 -3.58 5.42 11.38
C ASP A 19 -3.12 5.33 9.92
N ALA A 20 -3.27 6.38 9.10
CA ALA A 20 -2.88 6.37 7.68
C ALA A 20 -1.36 6.30 7.46
N ALA A 21 -0.55 6.82 8.38
CA ALA A 21 0.91 6.79 8.29
C ALA A 21 1.47 5.35 8.39
N ASP A 22 0.88 4.52 9.25
CA ASP A 22 1.35 3.16 9.51
C ASP A 22 1.34 2.25 8.27
N PRO A 23 0.24 2.13 7.48
CA PRO A 23 0.26 1.32 6.27
C PRO A 23 1.29 1.86 5.27
N PHE A 24 1.50 3.17 5.22
CA PHE A 24 2.51 3.76 4.33
C PHE A 24 3.94 3.36 4.70
N VAL A 25 4.31 3.43 6.00
CA VAL A 25 5.62 2.95 6.46
C VAL A 25 5.81 1.48 6.12
N ILE A 26 4.80 0.65 6.33
CA ILE A 26 4.86 -0.78 6.03
C ILE A 26 5.06 -1.00 4.53
N ILE A 27 4.29 -0.32 3.68
CA ILE A 27 4.39 -0.39 2.22
C ILE A 27 5.81 -0.10 1.75
N LYS A 28 6.40 0.99 2.20
CA LYS A 28 7.75 1.42 1.80
C LYS A 28 8.85 0.46 2.26
N ASN A 29 8.71 -0.11 3.45
CA ASN A 29 9.80 -0.85 4.09
C ASN A 29 9.61 -2.36 4.05
N TYR A 30 8.58 -2.89 3.39
CA TYR A 30 8.24 -4.31 3.46
C TYR A 30 9.38 -5.23 3.02
N ILE A 31 10.09 -4.91 1.93
CA ILE A 31 11.28 -5.66 1.49
C ILE A 31 12.37 -5.63 2.58
N ALA A 32 12.70 -4.44 3.08
CA ALA A 32 13.74 -4.23 4.09
C ALA A 32 13.38 -4.79 5.47
N ALA A 33 12.10 -5.05 5.74
CA ALA A 33 11.59 -5.61 6.99
C ALA A 33 11.81 -7.14 7.10
N GLY A 34 12.90 -7.65 6.53
CA GLY A 34 13.26 -9.07 6.55
C GLY A 34 12.59 -9.93 5.47
N ASN A 35 11.99 -9.32 4.44
CA ASN A 35 11.36 -10.06 3.33
C ASN A 35 12.22 -10.06 2.06
N MET A 36 13.49 -9.66 2.16
CA MET A 36 14.39 -9.53 1.01
C MET A 36 14.63 -10.86 0.29
N ASP A 37 14.86 -11.96 1.03
CA ASP A 37 15.07 -13.28 0.43
C ASP A 37 13.85 -13.73 -0.39
N ARG A 38 12.65 -13.49 0.14
CA ARG A 38 11.39 -13.80 -0.55
C ARG A 38 11.15 -12.88 -1.74
N PHE A 39 11.54 -11.62 -1.64
CA PHE A 39 11.44 -10.67 -2.75
C PHE A 39 12.34 -11.07 -3.93
N PHE A 40 13.50 -11.68 -3.68
CA PHE A 40 14.35 -12.20 -4.76
C PHE A 40 13.70 -13.32 -5.58
N GLU A 41 12.70 -14.01 -5.03
CA GLU A 41 11.90 -15.01 -5.76
C GLU A 41 10.88 -14.34 -6.72
N GLU A 42 10.59 -13.05 -6.55
CA GLU A 42 9.62 -12.26 -7.31
C GLU A 42 10.32 -11.36 -8.36
N ALA A 43 11.18 -11.96 -9.20
CA ALA A 43 12.02 -11.24 -10.15
C ALA A 43 11.25 -10.41 -11.20
N ASP A 44 9.97 -10.73 -11.43
CA ASP A 44 9.07 -9.98 -12.29
C ASP A 44 8.76 -8.58 -11.74
N ILE A 45 8.53 -8.47 -10.42
CA ILE A 45 8.11 -7.22 -9.77
C ILE A 45 9.17 -6.13 -9.98
N LEU A 46 10.43 -6.42 -9.71
CA LEU A 46 11.51 -5.43 -9.82
C LEU A 46 11.67 -4.92 -11.27
N LYS A 47 11.45 -5.80 -12.26
CA LYS A 47 11.51 -5.45 -13.67
C LYS A 47 10.32 -4.57 -14.08
N GLU A 48 9.12 -4.95 -13.68
CA GLU A 48 7.88 -4.24 -14.06
C GLU A 48 7.73 -2.88 -13.37
N GLU A 49 8.28 -2.72 -12.16
CA GLU A 49 8.30 -1.45 -11.44
C GLU A 49 9.51 -0.56 -11.82
N GLY A 50 10.28 -0.91 -12.84
CA GLY A 50 11.36 -0.08 -13.36
C GLY A 50 12.55 0.05 -12.40
N SER A 51 12.83 -0.98 -11.60
CA SER A 51 13.87 -1.00 -10.56
C SER A 51 13.67 0.02 -9.42
N ASP A 52 12.46 0.57 -9.28
CA ASP A 52 12.05 1.38 -8.12
C ASP A 52 11.77 0.44 -6.94
N TYR A 53 12.66 0.44 -5.94
CA TYR A 53 12.58 -0.44 -4.78
C TYR A 53 11.37 -0.16 -3.88
N ASP A 54 11.02 1.12 -3.68
CA ASP A 54 9.88 1.49 -2.82
C ASP A 54 8.56 1.07 -3.47
N ARG A 55 8.45 1.27 -4.78
CA ARG A 55 7.30 0.81 -5.57
C ARG A 55 7.23 -0.71 -5.68
N SER A 56 8.38 -1.37 -5.84
CA SER A 56 8.47 -2.84 -5.82
C SER A 56 8.04 -3.40 -4.47
N SER A 57 8.43 -2.75 -3.37
CA SER A 57 8.01 -3.11 -2.01
C SER A 57 6.49 -3.04 -1.86
N ALA A 58 5.87 -1.99 -2.40
CA ALA A 58 4.42 -1.84 -2.41
C ALA A 58 3.72 -2.97 -3.17
N ARG A 59 4.16 -3.26 -4.40
CA ARG A 59 3.58 -4.33 -5.22
C ARG A 59 3.78 -5.70 -4.59
N PHE A 60 4.97 -5.97 -4.06
CA PHE A 60 5.27 -7.23 -3.39
C PHE A 60 4.38 -7.45 -2.16
N LEU A 61 4.19 -6.42 -1.33
CA LEU A 61 3.26 -6.48 -0.20
C LEU A 61 1.82 -6.79 -0.66
N GLY A 62 1.39 -6.23 -1.80
CA GLY A 62 0.07 -6.48 -2.36
C GLY A 62 -0.14 -7.95 -2.70
N ARG A 63 0.84 -8.55 -3.38
CA ARG A 63 0.85 -9.98 -3.75
C ARG A 63 0.83 -10.87 -2.52
N GLU A 64 1.60 -10.50 -1.50
CA GLU A 64 1.60 -11.18 -0.20
C GLU A 64 0.26 -11.10 0.52
N MET A 65 -0.38 -9.92 0.50
CA MET A 65 -1.73 -9.76 1.03
C MET A 65 -2.74 -10.65 0.29
N ALA A 66 -2.64 -10.77 -1.04
CA ALA A 66 -3.50 -11.64 -1.83
C ALA A 66 -3.33 -13.13 -1.48
N ARG A 67 -2.09 -13.57 -1.18
CA ARG A 67 -1.80 -14.97 -0.79
C ARG A 67 -2.39 -15.37 0.56
N ILE A 68 -2.44 -14.44 1.52
CA ILE A 68 -2.92 -14.72 2.89
C ILE A 68 -4.39 -14.36 3.11
N ALA A 69 -4.95 -13.46 2.31
CA ALA A 69 -6.33 -13.02 2.45
C ALA A 69 -7.31 -14.05 1.84
N GLY A 70 -8.35 -14.40 2.58
CA GLY A 70 -9.50 -15.10 2.00
C GLY A 70 -10.22 -14.22 0.96
N GLN A 71 -11.02 -14.84 0.09
CA GLN A 71 -11.68 -14.15 -1.04
C GLN A 71 -12.48 -12.90 -0.62
N ALA A 72 -13.26 -12.99 0.46
CA ALA A 72 -14.03 -11.86 0.98
C ALA A 72 -13.12 -10.71 1.47
N THR A 73 -12.02 -11.03 2.14
CA THR A 73 -11.03 -10.04 2.59
C THR A 73 -10.30 -9.40 1.42
N LYS A 74 -9.90 -10.19 0.42
CA LYS A 74 -9.28 -9.70 -0.82
C LYS A 74 -10.21 -8.71 -1.54
N ALA A 75 -11.49 -9.04 -1.69
CA ALA A 75 -12.49 -8.16 -2.30
C ALA A 75 -12.68 -6.85 -1.52
N LYS A 76 -12.72 -6.90 -0.18
CA LYS A 76 -12.80 -5.70 0.66
C LYS A 76 -11.57 -4.81 0.49
N LEU A 77 -10.37 -5.40 0.50
CA LEU A 77 -9.11 -4.67 0.30
C LEU A 77 -9.03 -4.02 -1.09
N ALA A 78 -9.40 -4.76 -2.14
CA ALA A 78 -9.44 -4.24 -3.49
C ALA A 78 -10.42 -3.06 -3.59
N GLY A 79 -11.64 -3.21 -3.07
CA GLY A 79 -12.61 -2.13 -3.07
C GLY A 79 -12.18 -0.89 -2.29
N ILE A 80 -11.39 -1.05 -1.21
CA ILE A 80 -10.77 0.11 -0.51
C ILE A 80 -9.78 0.79 -1.45
N LEU A 81 -8.79 0.05 -1.95
CA LEU A 81 -7.70 0.63 -2.74
C LEU A 81 -8.17 1.18 -4.10
N GLU A 82 -9.17 0.57 -4.73
CA GLU A 82 -9.80 1.07 -5.97
C GLU A 82 -10.54 2.39 -5.75
N ARG A 83 -11.24 2.54 -4.62
CA ARG A 83 -11.82 3.85 -4.23
C ARG A 83 -10.74 4.90 -4.05
N GLU A 84 -9.62 4.51 -3.45
CA GLU A 84 -8.49 5.42 -3.23
C GLU A 84 -7.74 5.78 -4.52
N ALA A 85 -7.73 4.88 -5.51
CA ALA A 85 -7.16 5.10 -6.82
C ALA A 85 -8.05 5.99 -7.72
N ALA A 86 -9.38 5.92 -7.55
CA ALA A 86 -10.34 6.72 -8.29
C ALA A 86 -10.28 8.23 -7.91
N SER A 87 -10.48 9.10 -8.90
CA SER A 87 -10.12 10.53 -8.88
C SER A 87 -10.75 11.41 -7.77
N SER A 88 -10.00 12.46 -7.42
CA SER A 88 -10.27 13.69 -6.62
C SER A 88 -10.89 13.57 -5.23
N GLN A 89 -11.98 12.83 -5.04
CA GLN A 89 -12.62 12.63 -3.72
C GLN A 89 -12.16 11.33 -3.03
N GLY A 90 -11.61 10.40 -3.82
CA GLY A 90 -11.20 9.08 -3.37
C GLY A 90 -9.86 9.06 -2.63
N ARG A 91 -8.97 10.04 -2.76
CA ARG A 91 -7.57 9.90 -2.29
C ARG A 91 -7.35 10.26 -0.81
N GLN A 92 -8.25 9.83 0.07
CA GLN A 92 -8.22 10.22 1.48
C GLN A 92 -6.99 9.66 2.19
N ILE A 93 -6.61 8.40 1.92
CA ILE A 93 -5.45 7.78 2.57
C ILE A 93 -4.16 8.49 2.18
N ALA A 94 -4.00 8.85 0.90
CA ALA A 94 -2.82 9.55 0.43
C ALA A 94 -2.74 10.97 0.99
N MET A 95 -3.88 11.66 1.11
CA MET A 95 -3.97 12.98 1.75
C MET A 95 -3.66 12.90 3.25
N ASP A 96 -4.16 11.88 3.94
CA ASP A 96 -3.94 11.67 5.37
C ASP A 96 -2.47 11.35 5.67
N VAL A 97 -1.80 10.57 4.81
CA VAL A 97 -0.36 10.34 4.87
C VAL A 97 0.40 11.64 4.60
N TRP A 98 0.06 12.37 3.53
CA TRP A 98 0.79 13.56 3.12
C TRP A 98 0.72 14.70 4.15
N ARG A 99 -0.40 14.84 4.86
CA ARG A 99 -0.57 15.82 5.95
C ARG A 99 0.30 15.53 7.19
N ARG A 100 1.01 14.41 7.24
CA ARG A 100 1.88 14.04 8.35
C ARG A 100 3.30 14.54 8.12
N ASP A 101 3.84 15.26 9.11
CA ASP A 101 5.21 15.78 9.09
C ASP A 101 6.29 14.71 8.93
N THR A 102 5.99 13.45 9.22
CA THR A 102 6.93 12.33 9.07
C THR A 102 7.34 12.06 7.61
N PHE A 103 6.54 12.50 6.62
CA PHE A 103 6.77 12.20 5.20
C PHE A 103 7.01 13.43 4.33
N GLN A 104 7.63 14.49 4.86
CA GLN A 104 7.87 15.73 4.10
C GLN A 104 8.71 15.54 2.81
N ASN A 105 9.44 14.43 2.69
CA ASN A 105 10.22 14.10 1.49
C ASN A 105 9.39 13.40 0.39
N GLU A 106 8.18 12.94 0.68
CA GLU A 106 7.31 12.25 -0.27
C GLU A 106 6.27 13.21 -0.84
N SER A 107 6.22 13.33 -2.16
CA SER A 107 5.13 14.05 -2.80
C SER A 107 3.83 13.26 -2.68
N TYR A 108 2.71 13.97 -2.66
CA TYR A 108 1.39 13.35 -2.68
C TYR A 108 1.21 12.38 -3.85
N GLU A 109 1.74 12.71 -5.02
CA GLU A 109 1.71 11.87 -6.20
C GLU A 109 2.47 10.56 -5.99
N GLN A 110 3.64 10.60 -5.33
CA GLN A 110 4.39 9.38 -5.01
C GLN A 110 3.64 8.48 -4.04
N ILE A 111 2.98 9.08 -3.05
CA ILE A 111 2.15 8.31 -2.11
C ILE A 111 1.05 7.55 -2.88
N VAL A 112 0.38 8.22 -3.82
CA VAL A 112 -0.63 7.59 -4.69
C VAL A 112 -0.02 6.46 -5.53
N VAL A 113 1.18 6.66 -6.09
CA VAL A 113 1.89 5.65 -6.88
C VAL A 113 2.12 4.37 -6.07
N TYR A 114 2.53 4.48 -4.80
CA TYR A 114 2.75 3.31 -3.96
C TYR A 114 1.44 2.58 -3.63
N PHE A 115 0.34 3.28 -3.33
CA PHE A 115 -0.96 2.62 -3.13
C PHE A 115 -1.49 1.95 -4.42
N ASN A 116 -1.23 2.54 -5.59
CA ASN A 116 -1.57 1.91 -6.87
C ASN A 116 -0.72 0.67 -7.17
N ALA A 117 0.56 0.68 -6.80
CA ALA A 117 1.42 -0.50 -6.89
C ALA A 117 0.94 -1.62 -5.95
N LEU A 118 0.53 -1.27 -4.73
CA LEU A 118 -0.07 -2.19 -3.78
C LEU A 118 -1.35 -2.83 -4.33
N LEU A 119 -2.25 -2.03 -4.93
CA LEU A 119 -3.45 -2.53 -5.58
C LEU A 119 -3.13 -3.50 -6.73
N ARG A 120 -2.18 -3.16 -7.59
CA ARG A 120 -1.75 -4.04 -8.69
C ARG A 120 -1.28 -5.38 -8.14
N GLY A 121 -0.40 -5.37 -7.13
CA GLY A 121 0.05 -6.61 -6.49
C GLY A 121 -1.08 -7.41 -5.85
N LEU A 122 -2.10 -6.75 -5.30
CA LEU A 122 -3.27 -7.42 -4.74
C LEU A 122 -4.10 -8.10 -5.82
N LEU A 123 -4.18 -7.53 -7.02
CA LEU A 123 -5.01 -8.03 -8.13
C LEU A 123 -4.29 -9.05 -9.03
N ASP A 124 -2.95 -9.07 -9.03
CA ASP A 124 -2.13 -10.15 -9.61
C ASP A 124 -2.55 -11.55 -9.06
#